data_AF-A0A257ZMY3-F1
#
_entry.id   AF-A0A257ZMY3-F1
#
_cell.length_a   1.000
_cell.length_b   1.000
_cell.length_c   1.000
_cell.angle_alpha   90.00
_cell.angle_beta   90.00
_cell.angle_gamma   90.00
#
_symmetry.space_group_name_H-M   'P 1'
#
loop_
_entity.id
_entity.type
_entity.pdbx_description
1 polymer ?
#
loop_
_entity_poly.entity_id
_entity_poly.type
_entity_poly.pdbx_seq_one_letter_code
_entity_poly.pdbx_strand_id
1 'polypeptide(L)'
;MTVDTSRKFFGRETFTIVLEQTGREVGTVTMHYREWGRRSAEITKLINTETGKVTDTRSFTNGAASVRIDNVTGEVVVTENPYYNEAAAEASTSADDAFGPTAMALMSAEATGESATIAGERCDYWMILGAKKCVAPWGPTLQSTMEIGDSVADRKAVEVRIGDGGPDSVFVYVPPTEAVAPGSTPTTP
;
A
#
# COMPACT_ATOMS: atom_id res chain seq x y z
N MET A 1 -31.82 -6.04 9.42
CA MET A 1 -30.70 -5.09 9.46
C MET A 1 -30.16 -4.99 8.06
N THR A 2 -30.50 -3.91 7.37
CA THR A 2 -29.95 -3.55 6.07
C THR A 2 -28.53 -3.04 6.29
N VAL A 3 -27.56 -3.66 5.61
CA VAL A 3 -26.14 -3.32 5.65
C VAL A 3 -25.90 -2.20 4.62
N ASP A 4 -25.23 -1.13 5.03
CA ASP A 4 -25.05 0.15 4.32
C ASP A 4 -23.85 0.16 3.32
N THR A 5 -23.88 0.95 2.23
CA THR A 5 -23.06 0.81 0.97
C THR A 5 -22.39 2.09 0.22
N SER A 6 -21.36 2.83 0.74
CA SER A 6 -20.05 3.53 0.33
C SER A 6 -18.61 3.30 1.08
N ARG A 7 -17.65 2.54 0.52
CA ARG A 7 -16.43 2.01 1.24
C ARG A 7 -15.32 3.06 1.09
N LYS A 8 -14.89 3.69 2.19
CA LYS A 8 -13.62 4.44 2.28
C LYS A 8 -12.54 3.48 2.79
N PHE A 9 -11.34 3.50 2.20
CA PHE A 9 -10.23 2.65 2.68
C PHE A 9 -9.31 3.36 3.67
N PHE A 10 -9.48 4.68 3.83
CA PHE A 10 -8.75 5.53 4.77
C PHE A 10 -9.66 6.67 5.26
N GLY A 11 -9.25 7.39 6.31
CA GLY A 11 -9.86 8.63 6.79
C GLY A 11 -9.33 9.89 6.09
N ARG A 12 -8.31 9.76 5.22
CA ARG A 12 -7.78 10.86 4.40
C ARG A 12 -7.86 10.54 2.91
N GLU A 13 -8.10 11.56 2.10
CA GLU A 13 -8.25 11.42 0.65
C GLU A 13 -6.94 11.11 -0.07
N THR A 14 -5.87 11.82 0.29
CA THR A 14 -4.59 11.75 -0.42
C THR A 14 -3.41 11.89 0.55
N PHE A 15 -2.45 10.97 0.48
CA PHE A 15 -1.26 10.98 1.33
C PHE A 15 -0.16 10.04 0.83
N THR A 16 1.07 10.29 1.28
CA THR A 16 2.25 9.47 1.02
C THR A 16 2.92 9.11 2.34
N ILE A 17 3.39 7.87 2.44
CA ILE A 17 4.17 7.37 3.59
C ILE A 17 5.46 6.79 3.06
N VAL A 18 6.59 7.25 3.59
CA VAL A 18 7.89 6.62 3.38
C VAL A 18 8.24 5.85 4.63
N LEU A 19 8.45 4.55 4.47
CA LEU A 19 8.82 3.62 5.53
C LEU A 19 10.25 3.12 5.31
N GLU A 20 11.00 3.02 6.38
CA GLU A 20 12.24 2.25 6.43
C GLU A 20 11.94 0.86 6.99
N GLN A 21 12.56 -0.16 6.39
CA GLN A 21 12.50 -1.52 6.87
C GLN A 21 13.87 -1.97 7.38
N THR A 22 13.87 -2.64 8.52
CA THR A 22 15.03 -3.28 9.13
C THR A 22 14.79 -4.77 9.35
N GLY A 23 15.84 -5.51 9.71
CA GLY A 23 15.81 -6.97 9.90
C GLY A 23 16.46 -7.70 8.73
N ARG A 24 15.87 -8.81 8.30
CA ARG A 24 16.42 -9.66 7.21
C ARG A 24 16.37 -8.99 5.84
N GLU A 25 15.41 -8.11 5.63
CA GLU A 25 15.29 -7.29 4.43
C GLU A 25 15.33 -5.83 4.84
N VAL A 26 16.33 -5.09 4.34
CA VAL A 26 16.59 -3.70 4.70
C VAL A 26 16.38 -2.77 3.52
N GLY A 27 15.83 -1.58 3.76
CA GLY A 27 15.66 -0.57 2.73
C GLY A 27 14.40 0.25 2.91
N THR A 28 13.77 0.67 1.82
CA THR A 28 12.64 1.59 1.86
C THR A 28 11.40 1.01 1.18
N VAL A 29 10.25 1.40 1.72
CA VAL A 29 8.93 1.18 1.12
C VAL A 29 8.23 2.52 1.07
N THR A 30 7.88 2.99 -0.12
CA THR A 30 7.08 4.22 -0.29
C THR A 30 5.69 3.85 -0.74
N MET A 31 4.69 4.31 0.01
CA MET A 31 3.29 4.09 -0.29
C MET A 31 2.63 5.41 -0.63
N HIS A 32 1.97 5.47 -1.78
CA HIS A 32 1.18 6.60 -2.25
C HIS A 32 -0.29 6.20 -2.27
N TYR A 33 -1.15 7.06 -1.75
CA TYR A 33 -2.59 6.86 -1.74
C TYR A 33 -3.30 8.10 -2.26
N ARG A 34 -4.28 7.88 -3.12
CA ARG A 34 -5.17 8.87 -3.71
C ARG A 34 -6.59 8.34 -3.65
N GLU A 35 -7.55 9.26 -3.73
CA GLU A 35 -8.98 8.93 -3.78
C GLU A 35 -9.38 7.98 -2.65
N TRP A 36 -8.96 8.30 -1.41
CA TRP A 36 -9.24 7.52 -0.20
C TRP A 36 -8.68 6.08 -0.27
N GLY A 37 -7.56 5.92 -0.96
CA GLY A 37 -6.85 4.65 -1.13
C GLY A 37 -7.30 3.79 -2.31
N ARG A 38 -8.31 4.21 -3.08
CA ARG A 38 -8.75 3.49 -4.29
C ARG A 38 -7.68 3.43 -5.37
N ARG A 39 -6.85 4.47 -5.41
CA ARG A 39 -5.66 4.52 -6.23
C ARG A 39 -4.48 4.52 -5.29
N SER A 40 -3.76 3.41 -5.26
CA SER A 40 -2.61 3.23 -4.40
C SER A 40 -1.42 2.76 -5.22
N ALA A 41 -0.23 3.13 -4.77
CA ALA A 41 1.03 2.62 -5.31
C ALA A 41 1.97 2.31 -4.15
N GLU A 42 2.66 1.18 -4.24
CA GLU A 42 3.74 0.78 -3.34
C GLU A 42 5.01 0.61 -4.16
N ILE A 43 6.08 1.29 -3.74
CA ILE A 43 7.42 1.16 -4.30
C ILE A 43 8.29 0.58 -3.21
N THR A 44 8.82 -0.62 -3.46
CA THR A 44 9.60 -1.38 -2.48
C THR A 44 11.00 -1.55 -3.02
N LYS A 45 12.00 -1.07 -2.26
CA LYS A 45 13.42 -1.15 -2.55
C LYS A 45 14.14 -1.73 -1.35
N LEU A 46 14.34 -3.04 -1.36
CA LEU A 46 14.91 -3.80 -0.25
C LEU A 46 16.12 -4.61 -0.71
N ILE A 47 16.99 -4.92 0.24
CA ILE A 47 18.12 -5.83 0.08
C ILE A 47 18.04 -6.86 1.20
N ASN A 48 18.07 -8.14 0.84
CA ASN A 48 18.18 -9.21 1.82
C ASN A 48 19.61 -9.25 2.38
N THR A 49 19.77 -9.08 3.69
CA THR A 49 21.09 -8.89 4.33
C THR A 49 21.95 -10.16 4.35
N GLU A 50 21.33 -11.35 4.23
CA GLU A 50 22.05 -12.63 4.22
C GLU A 50 22.46 -13.05 2.81
N THR A 51 21.58 -12.85 1.82
CA THR A 51 21.76 -13.35 0.45
C THR A 51 22.24 -12.28 -0.52
N GLY A 52 22.16 -11.00 -0.14
CA GLY A 52 22.42 -9.87 -1.03
C GLY A 52 21.37 -9.68 -2.14
N LYS A 53 20.29 -10.48 -2.14
CA LYS A 53 19.23 -10.38 -3.15
C LYS A 53 18.54 -9.01 -3.05
N VAL A 54 18.46 -8.31 -4.18
CA VAL A 54 17.75 -7.04 -4.30
C VAL A 54 16.29 -7.31 -4.67
N THR A 55 15.39 -6.59 -4.02
CA THR A 55 13.96 -6.49 -4.35
C THR A 55 13.70 -5.04 -4.73
N ASP A 56 13.49 -4.76 -6.02
CA ASP A 56 13.02 -3.46 -6.51
C ASP A 56 11.70 -3.69 -7.24
N THR A 57 10.59 -3.35 -6.60
CA THR A 57 9.25 -3.57 -7.16
C THR A 57 8.42 -2.32 -7.08
N ARG A 58 7.54 -2.16 -8.06
CA ARG A 58 6.49 -1.15 -8.05
C ARG A 58 5.17 -1.82 -8.31
N SER A 59 4.27 -1.74 -7.35
CA SER A 59 2.90 -2.20 -7.47
C SER A 59 1.95 -1.02 -7.42
N PHE A 60 0.93 -0.98 -8.26
CA PHE A 60 -0.08 0.06 -8.18
C PHE A 60 -1.45 -0.45 -8.61
N THR A 61 -2.48 0.18 -8.10
CA THR A 61 -3.87 -0.04 -8.48
C THR A 61 -4.42 1.24 -9.08
N ASN A 62 -5.00 1.12 -10.28
CA ASN A 62 -5.60 2.24 -10.99
C ASN A 62 -6.87 1.77 -11.69
N GLY A 63 -8.04 2.07 -11.11
CA GLY A 63 -9.32 1.58 -11.63
C GLY A 63 -9.40 0.05 -11.59
N ALA A 64 -9.67 -0.56 -12.74
CA ALA A 64 -9.94 -1.99 -12.89
C ALA A 64 -8.72 -2.90 -12.77
N ALA A 65 -7.53 -2.32 -12.87
CA ALA A 65 -6.29 -3.08 -12.92
C ALA A 65 -5.43 -2.81 -11.68
N SER A 66 -4.82 -3.89 -11.19
CA SER A 66 -3.65 -3.85 -10.33
C SER A 66 -2.46 -4.35 -11.14
N VAL A 67 -1.37 -3.59 -11.11
CA VAL A 67 -0.15 -3.91 -11.84
C VAL A 67 0.98 -4.03 -10.85
N ARG A 68 1.78 -5.09 -10.98
CA ARG A 68 3.04 -5.28 -10.27
C ARG A 68 4.16 -5.39 -11.29
N ILE A 69 5.21 -4.61 -11.07
CA ILE A 69 6.42 -4.58 -11.89
C ILE A 69 7.59 -4.96 -10.98
N ASP A 70 8.35 -5.96 -11.38
CA ASP A 70 9.67 -6.24 -10.84
C ASP A 70 10.71 -5.50 -11.69
N ASN A 71 11.33 -4.47 -11.12
CA ASN A 71 12.31 -3.64 -11.83
C ASN A 71 13.68 -4.33 -11.94
N VAL A 72 13.91 -5.44 -11.23
CA VAL A 72 15.14 -6.23 -11.33
C VAL A 72 15.07 -7.16 -12.53
N THR A 73 13.94 -7.84 -12.72
CA THR A 73 13.77 -8.82 -13.81
C THR A 73 13.06 -8.24 -15.04
N GLY A 74 12.35 -7.12 -14.89
CA GLY A 74 11.46 -6.57 -15.90
C GLY A 74 10.11 -7.30 -16.00
N GLU A 75 9.83 -8.24 -15.09
CA GLU A 75 8.56 -8.97 -15.07
C GLU A 75 7.40 -8.04 -14.73
N VAL A 76 6.31 -8.17 -15.47
CA VAL A 76 5.08 -7.41 -15.25
C VAL A 76 3.90 -8.36 -15.11
N VAL A 77 3.20 -8.22 -14.00
CA VAL A 77 1.97 -8.96 -13.72
C VAL A 77 0.83 -7.96 -13.65
N VAL A 78 -0.20 -8.19 -14.46
CA VAL A 78 -1.44 -7.41 -14.44
C VAL A 78 -2.56 -8.31 -13.97
N THR A 79 -3.26 -7.90 -12.92
CA THR A 79 -4.43 -8.59 -12.38
C THR A 79 -5.63 -7.65 -12.36
N GLU A 80 -6.82 -8.22 -12.31
CA GLU A 80 -8.01 -7.45 -11.96
C GLU A 80 -7.84 -6.89 -10.54
N ASN A 81 -8.23 -5.64 -10.34
CA ASN A 81 -8.34 -5.06 -9.01
C ASN A 81 -9.60 -5.66 -8.36
N PRO A 82 -9.47 -6.52 -7.34
CA PRO A 82 -10.61 -7.19 -6.72
C PRO A 82 -11.60 -6.20 -6.08
N TYR A 83 -11.16 -4.96 -5.84
CA TYR A 83 -11.97 -3.90 -5.25
C TYR A 83 -12.60 -2.96 -6.29
N TYR A 84 -12.44 -3.22 -7.60
CA TYR A 84 -12.95 -2.34 -8.66
C TYR A 84 -14.46 -2.45 -8.86
N ASN A 85 -14.96 -3.69 -8.92
CA ASN A 85 -16.38 -3.99 -9.14
C ASN A 85 -17.19 -4.01 -7.84
N GLU A 86 -16.53 -3.91 -6.69
CA GLU A 86 -17.25 -3.62 -5.45
C GLU A 86 -17.84 -2.21 -5.60
N ALA A 87 -19.17 -2.12 -5.70
CA ALA A 87 -19.84 -0.86 -5.40
C ALA A 87 -19.25 -0.39 -4.06
N ALA A 88 -18.72 0.84 -4.04
CA ALA A 88 -18.25 1.42 -2.79
C ALA A 88 -19.29 1.11 -1.69
N ALA A 89 -18.97 0.46 -0.54
CA ALA A 89 -19.90 0.16 0.59
C ALA A 89 -19.75 0.88 2.05
N GLU A 90 -20.76 1.42 2.78
CA GLU A 90 -20.79 2.78 3.48
C GLU A 90 -20.20 2.65 4.85
N ALA A 91 -18.89 2.81 4.98
CA ALA A 91 -18.27 2.79 6.29
C ALA A 91 -18.28 4.22 6.85
N SER A 92 -19.43 4.58 7.40
CA SER A 92 -19.63 5.74 8.27
C SER A 92 -18.73 5.63 9.51
N THR A 93 -17.82 6.58 9.67
CA THR A 93 -17.57 7.20 10.96
C THR A 93 -17.63 8.71 10.79
N SER A 94 -18.36 9.39 11.66
CA SER A 94 -18.58 10.85 11.67
C SER A 94 -17.34 11.68 12.04
N ALA A 95 -16.14 11.12 11.93
CA ALA A 95 -14.87 11.79 12.17
C ALA A 95 -13.76 11.10 11.36
N ASP A 96 -12.92 11.88 10.68
CA ASP A 96 -11.77 11.40 9.88
C ASP A 96 -10.75 10.59 10.72
N ASP A 97 -10.81 10.72 12.05
CA ASP A 97 -9.91 10.11 13.03
C ASP A 97 -10.44 8.81 13.69
N ALA A 98 -11.48 8.17 13.17
CA ALA A 98 -11.96 6.90 13.70
C ALA A 98 -11.78 5.71 12.75
N PHE A 99 -11.28 5.96 11.53
CA PHE A 99 -11.20 4.96 10.48
C PHE A 99 -10.25 3.81 10.82
N GLY A 100 -9.01 4.10 11.22
CA GLY A 100 -7.98 3.10 11.53
C GLY A 100 -8.41 2.13 12.63
N PRO A 101 -8.85 2.62 13.80
CA PRO A 101 -9.40 1.78 14.86
C PRO A 101 -10.58 0.91 14.39
N THR A 102 -11.49 1.48 13.58
CA THR A 102 -12.64 0.74 13.04
C THR A 102 -12.18 -0.38 12.09
N ALA A 103 -11.23 -0.10 11.20
CA ALA A 103 -10.68 -1.09 10.29
C ALA A 103 -9.96 -2.23 11.04
N MET A 104 -9.19 -1.90 12.08
CA MET A 104 -8.52 -2.89 12.91
C MET A 104 -9.52 -3.77 13.66
N ALA A 105 -10.57 -3.18 14.24
CA ALA A 105 -11.65 -3.93 14.89
C ALA A 105 -12.38 -4.88 13.92
N LEU A 106 -12.65 -4.44 12.68
CA LEU A 106 -13.26 -5.28 11.64
C LEU A 106 -12.39 -6.47 11.24
N MET A 107 -11.07 -6.31 11.29
CA MET A 107 -10.11 -7.40 11.07
C MET A 107 -9.90 -8.29 12.31
N SER A 108 -10.71 -8.10 13.37
CA SER A 108 -10.56 -8.80 14.66
C SER A 108 -9.17 -8.64 15.28
N ALA A 109 -8.53 -7.48 15.07
CA ALA A 109 -7.28 -7.13 15.71
C ALA A 109 -7.49 -6.75 17.18
N GLU A 110 -6.52 -7.06 18.02
CA GLU A 110 -6.57 -6.76 19.45
C GLU A 110 -5.83 -5.45 19.73
N ALA A 111 -6.51 -4.47 20.34
CA ALA A 111 -5.84 -3.25 20.80
C ALA A 111 -4.87 -3.57 21.94
N THR A 112 -3.64 -3.04 21.89
CA THR A 112 -2.66 -3.28 22.97
C THR A 112 -2.77 -2.27 24.11
N GLY A 113 -3.47 -1.15 23.89
CA GLY A 113 -3.54 -0.01 24.81
C GLY A 113 -2.31 0.91 24.75
N GLU A 114 -1.31 0.58 23.94
CA GLU A 114 -0.15 1.43 23.70
C GLU A 114 -0.39 2.40 22.55
N SER A 115 0.28 3.56 22.58
CA SER A 115 0.25 4.55 21.52
C SER A 115 1.65 5.12 21.27
N ALA A 116 1.85 5.70 20.08
CA ALA A 116 3.07 6.40 19.73
C ALA A 116 2.78 7.58 18.80
N THR A 117 3.80 8.43 18.63
CA THR A 117 3.86 9.42 17.56
C THR A 117 5.00 9.04 16.63
N ILE A 118 4.70 8.78 15.37
CA ILE A 118 5.65 8.32 14.35
C ILE A 118 5.56 9.26 13.16
N ALA A 119 6.71 9.80 12.73
CA ALA A 119 6.78 10.79 11.65
C ALA A 119 5.81 11.98 11.81
N GLY A 120 5.59 12.42 13.07
CA GLY A 120 4.67 13.52 13.41
C GLY A 120 3.20 13.14 13.54
N GLU A 121 2.82 11.90 13.23
CA GLU A 121 1.43 11.42 13.27
C GLU A 121 1.21 10.48 14.46
N ARG A 122 0.09 10.64 15.15
CA ARG A 122 -0.32 9.74 16.24
C ARG A 122 -0.77 8.38 15.66
N CYS A 123 -0.44 7.30 16.35
CA CYS A 123 -0.98 5.98 16.10
C CYS A 123 -1.16 5.18 17.40
N ASP A 124 -2.09 4.25 17.38
CA ASP A 124 -2.31 3.30 18.47
C ASP A 124 -1.88 1.89 18.02
N TYR A 125 -1.36 1.08 18.93
CA TYR A 125 -0.86 -0.25 18.61
C TYR A 125 -1.96 -1.31 18.69
N TRP A 126 -1.92 -2.22 17.71
CA TRP A 126 -2.82 -3.35 17.56
C TRP A 126 -2.03 -4.62 17.26
N MET A 127 -2.49 -5.75 17.76
CA MET A 127 -2.01 -7.07 17.38
C MET A 127 -2.92 -7.66 16.31
N ILE A 128 -2.34 -8.07 15.19
CA ILE A 128 -3.06 -8.77 14.12
C ILE A 128 -2.14 -9.81 13.47
N LEU A 129 -2.60 -11.05 13.43
CA LEU A 129 -1.87 -12.17 12.79
C LEU A 129 -0.41 -12.30 13.26
N GLY A 130 -0.15 -12.11 14.55
CA GLY A 130 1.20 -12.18 15.13
C GLY A 130 2.11 -10.97 14.87
N ALA A 131 1.62 -9.94 14.18
CA ALA A 131 2.33 -8.68 13.99
C ALA A 131 1.75 -7.58 14.90
N LYS A 132 2.64 -6.77 15.49
CA LYS A 132 2.26 -5.56 16.22
C LYS A 132 2.31 -4.37 15.26
N LYS A 133 1.18 -3.68 15.08
CA LYS A 133 1.02 -2.59 14.13
C LYS A 133 0.59 -1.30 14.82
N CYS A 134 1.33 -0.21 14.62
CA CYS A 134 0.91 1.13 15.00
C CYS A 134 0.07 1.72 13.88
N VAL A 135 -1.24 1.88 14.11
CA VAL A 135 -2.19 2.32 13.09
C VAL A 135 -2.68 3.73 13.40
N ALA A 136 -2.55 4.63 12.44
CA ALA A 136 -3.02 6.00 12.58
C ALA A 136 -4.56 6.03 12.66
N PRO A 137 -5.16 6.98 13.40
CA PRO A 137 -6.61 7.14 13.50
C PRO A 137 -7.32 7.23 12.15
N TRP A 138 -6.63 7.77 11.14
CA TRP A 138 -7.10 7.92 9.78
C TRP A 138 -6.70 6.77 8.84
N GLY A 139 -6.15 5.67 9.36
CA GLY A 139 -6.13 4.37 8.67
C GLY A 139 -4.79 3.67 8.44
N PRO A 140 -3.73 4.31 7.95
CA PRO A 140 -2.54 3.55 7.58
C PRO A 140 -1.76 3.06 8.79
N THR A 141 -1.03 1.98 8.55
CA THR A 141 -0.02 1.49 9.49
C THR A 141 1.24 2.34 9.36
N LEU A 142 1.62 3.02 10.44
CA LEU A 142 2.86 3.82 10.54
C LEU A 142 4.03 2.98 11.05
N GLN A 143 3.78 1.86 11.70
CA GLN A 143 4.82 0.90 12.05
C GLN A 143 4.25 -0.51 12.10
N SER A 144 5.03 -1.50 11.66
CA SER A 144 4.72 -2.91 11.81
C SER A 144 5.97 -3.64 12.27
N THR A 145 5.89 -4.31 13.41
CA THR A 145 6.92 -5.24 13.88
C THR A 145 6.40 -6.67 13.81
N MET A 146 7.24 -7.58 13.33
CA MET A 146 6.95 -9.01 13.27
C MET A 146 8.21 -9.80 13.59
N GLU A 147 8.09 -10.76 14.49
CA GLU A 147 9.16 -11.71 14.78
C GLU A 147 9.18 -12.80 13.70
N ILE A 148 10.35 -13.03 13.11
CA ILE A 148 10.58 -14.06 12.08
C ILE A 148 11.82 -14.85 12.51
N GLY A 149 11.59 -15.98 13.19
CA GLY A 149 12.67 -16.76 13.80
C GLY A 149 13.42 -15.92 14.84
N ASP A 150 14.75 -15.82 14.71
CA ASP A 150 15.61 -15.06 15.63
C ASP A 150 15.75 -13.58 15.23
N SER A 151 14.98 -13.09 14.27
CA SER A 151 15.05 -11.71 13.77
C SER A 151 13.72 -10.98 13.95
N VAL A 152 13.80 -9.67 14.21
CA VAL A 152 12.63 -8.78 14.18
C VAL A 152 12.66 -8.01 12.86
N ALA A 153 11.62 -8.18 12.05
CA ALA A 153 11.36 -7.30 10.92
C ALA A 153 10.57 -6.09 11.45
N ASP A 154 11.16 -4.91 11.37
CA ASP A 154 10.51 -3.64 11.71
C ASP A 154 10.38 -2.80 10.45
N ARG A 155 9.15 -2.41 10.11
CA ARG A 155 8.87 -1.45 9.04
C ARG A 155 8.23 -0.23 9.69
N LYS A 156 8.91 0.91 9.67
CA LYS A 156 8.49 2.13 10.37
C LYS A 156 8.50 3.34 9.45
N ALA A 157 7.44 4.13 9.51
CA ALA A 157 7.33 5.40 8.80
C ALA A 157 8.38 6.40 9.31
N VAL A 158 9.15 6.93 8.37
CA VAL A 158 10.12 8.01 8.60
C VAL A 158 9.61 9.34 8.07
N GLU A 159 8.64 9.31 7.16
CA GLU A 159 7.99 10.49 6.60
C GLU A 159 6.52 10.19 6.32
N VAL A 160 5.65 11.15 6.66
CA VAL A 160 4.25 11.19 6.24
C VAL A 160 3.98 12.54 5.60
N ARG A 161 3.45 12.52 4.37
CA ARG A 161 3.08 13.71 3.61
C ARG A 161 1.60 13.68 3.30
N ILE A 162 0.86 14.56 3.95
CA ILE A 162 -0.59 14.66 3.82
C ILE A 162 -0.92 15.58 2.64
N GLY A 163 -1.88 15.17 1.81
CA GLY A 163 -2.22 15.87 0.57
C GLY A 163 -1.28 15.55 -0.60
N ASP A 164 -0.20 14.78 -0.37
CA ASP A 164 0.70 14.32 -1.42
C ASP A 164 0.38 12.87 -1.80
N GLY A 165 -0.15 12.66 -3.01
CA GLY A 165 -0.50 11.33 -3.53
C GLY A 165 0.59 10.70 -4.40
N GLY A 166 1.83 11.20 -4.33
CA GLY A 166 2.92 10.84 -5.23
C GLY A 166 2.74 11.40 -6.65
N PRO A 167 3.75 11.26 -7.52
CA PRO A 167 3.66 11.72 -8.91
C PRO A 167 2.84 10.75 -9.78
N ASP A 168 2.23 11.23 -10.86
CA ASP A 168 1.38 10.39 -11.74
C ASP A 168 2.13 9.17 -12.32
N SER A 169 3.43 9.30 -12.52
CA SER A 169 4.29 8.25 -13.10
C SER A 169 4.30 6.95 -12.30
N VAL A 170 3.92 6.95 -11.01
CA VAL A 170 3.86 5.72 -10.20
C VAL A 170 2.58 4.91 -10.42
N PHE A 171 1.56 5.50 -11.04
CA PHE A 171 0.25 4.87 -11.32
C PHE A 171 0.07 4.49 -12.80
N VAL A 172 1.14 4.55 -13.58
CA VAL A 172 1.11 4.26 -15.02
C VAL A 172 2.10 3.15 -15.32
N TYR A 173 1.60 2.15 -16.04
CA TYR A 173 2.41 1.20 -16.78
C TYR A 173 2.22 1.50 -18.27
N VAL A 174 3.30 1.89 -18.93
CA VAL A 174 3.35 1.95 -20.39
C VAL A 174 4.03 0.66 -20.83
N PRO A 175 3.28 -0.34 -21.37
CA PRO A 175 3.92 -1.49 -21.96
C PRO A 175 4.88 -1.00 -23.05
N PRO A 176 6.07 -1.63 -23.20
CA PRO A 176 6.92 -1.29 -24.33
C PRO A 176 6.08 -1.46 -25.59
N THR A 177 5.95 -0.41 -26.40
CA THR A 177 5.42 -0.53 -27.76
C THR A 177 6.16 -1.67 -28.40
N GLU A 178 5.46 -2.75 -28.74
CA GLU A 178 6.02 -3.74 -29.65
C GLU A 178 6.69 -2.96 -30.77
N ALA A 179 7.97 -3.24 -31.00
CA ALA A 179 8.62 -2.75 -32.20
C ALA A 179 7.76 -3.28 -33.34
N VAL A 180 6.88 -2.44 -33.89
CA VAL A 180 6.16 -2.73 -35.11
C VAL A 180 7.27 -3.01 -36.10
N ALA A 181 7.49 -4.30 -36.40
CA ALA A 181 8.46 -4.69 -37.39
C ALA A 181 8.08 -3.94 -38.67
N PRO A 182 8.99 -3.18 -39.28
CA PRO A 182 8.68 -2.47 -40.50
C PRO A 182 8.44 -3.52 -41.59
N GLY A 183 7.18 -3.82 -41.93
CA GLY A 183 6.94 -4.87 -42.92
C GLY A 183 5.51 -5.23 -43.32
N SER A 184 4.46 -4.85 -42.58
CA SER A 184 3.11 -5.27 -42.98
C SER A 184 2.41 -4.19 -43.79
N THR A 185 2.58 -4.23 -45.11
CA THR A 185 1.72 -3.50 -46.05
C THR A 185 0.29 -4.08 -45.99
N PRO A 186 -0.76 -3.25 -46.04
CA PRO A 186 -2.14 -3.75 -46.00
C PRO A 186 -2.50 -4.34 -47.36
N THR A 187 -2.82 -5.63 -47.40
CA THR A 187 -3.54 -6.23 -48.54
C THR A 187 -5.02 -5.90 -48.37
N THR A 188 -5.53 -5.05 -49.26
CA THR A 188 -6.93 -4.64 -49.35
C THR A 188 -7.70 -5.65 -50.22
N PRO A 189 -8.93 -6.06 -49.87
CA PRO A 189 -9.90 -6.50 -50.85
C PRO A 189 -10.69 -5.32 -51.45
#